data_AF-A0A4S3FN67-F1
#
_entry.id   AF-A0A4S3FN67-F1
#
_cell.length_a   1.000
_cell.length_b   1.000
_cell.length_c   1.000
_cell.angle_alpha   90.00
_cell.angle_beta   90.00
_cell.angle_gamma   90.00
#
_symmetry.space_group_name_H-M   'P 1'
#
loop_
_entity.id
_entity.type
_entity.pdbx_description
1 polymer ?
#
loop_
_entity_poly.entity_id
_entity_poly.type
_entity_poly.pdbx_seq_one_letter_code
_entity_poly.pdbx_strand_id
1 'polypeptide(L)'
;MAWIVQLLIPRRRKNQHELAGRAAEVITQVLSDIGIDRFLNGTMLVDHRLRVRFVSCGVAIGSVHAAVRSDTLVQARLLRAGDGSLALAAQALQQQIARLVEELMAALLSQSDTLRALPPHRYRYGIAERHAERRAAASK
;
A
#
# COMPACT_ATOMS: atom_id res chain seq x y z
N MET A 1 -24.84 -15.85 -11.48
CA MET A 1 -25.47 -15.16 -10.33
C MET A 1 -24.88 -15.75 -9.06
N ALA A 2 -23.78 -15.17 -8.53
CA ALA A 2 -23.15 -15.61 -7.29
C ALA A 2 -23.28 -14.48 -6.26
N TRP A 3 -24.28 -14.60 -5.39
CA TRP A 3 -24.51 -13.72 -4.25
C TRP A 3 -24.15 -14.49 -2.97
N ILE A 4 -23.58 -13.76 -2.00
CA ILE A 4 -23.33 -14.14 -0.59
C ILE A 4 -22.09 -15.00 -0.36
N VAL A 5 -20.93 -14.32 -0.27
CA VAL A 5 -19.92 -14.60 0.76
C VAL A 5 -19.44 -13.26 1.34
N GLN A 6 -20.35 -12.50 1.94
CA GLN A 6 -19.97 -11.50 2.95
C GLN A 6 -20.11 -12.16 4.33
N LEU A 7 -19.36 -13.26 4.52
CA LEU A 7 -19.12 -13.82 5.84
C LEU A 7 -18.35 -12.77 6.64
N LEU A 8 -18.99 -12.17 7.64
CA LEU A 8 -18.45 -11.86 8.98
C LEU A 8 -16.91 -11.74 9.12
N ILE A 9 -16.25 -10.97 8.27
CA ILE A 9 -14.88 -10.51 8.56
C ILE A 9 -15.08 -9.34 9.51
N PRO A 10 -14.66 -9.42 10.79
CA PRO A 10 -14.75 -8.30 11.71
C PRO A 10 -14.10 -7.11 11.00
N ARG A 11 -14.76 -5.94 11.01
CA ARG A 11 -14.24 -4.67 10.48
C ARG A 11 -12.79 -4.50 10.93
N ARG A 12 -11.84 -5.03 10.14
CA ARG A 12 -10.43 -5.06 10.50
C ARG A 12 -10.03 -3.60 10.58
N ARG A 13 -9.52 -3.21 11.76
CA ARG A 13 -8.94 -1.88 11.93
C ARG A 13 -7.85 -1.74 10.88
N LYS A 14 -8.10 -0.89 9.88
CA LYS A 14 -7.13 -0.61 8.84
C LYS A 14 -5.85 -0.12 9.50
N ASN A 15 -4.75 -0.77 9.18
CA ASN A 15 -3.42 -0.41 9.68
C ASN A 15 -2.59 0.15 8.52
N GLN A 16 -1.47 0.81 8.84
CA GLN A 16 -0.61 1.38 7.81
C GLN A 16 -0.04 0.30 6.85
N HIS A 17 0.11 -0.94 7.33
CA HIS A 17 0.62 -2.06 6.54
C HIS A 17 -0.38 -2.57 5.49
N GLU A 18 -1.68 -2.62 5.82
CA GLU A 18 -2.76 -2.94 4.89
C GLU A 18 -2.89 -1.85 3.82
N LEU A 19 -2.67 -0.58 4.21
CA LEU A 19 -2.62 0.52 3.25
C LEU A 19 -1.42 0.39 2.31
N ALA A 20 -0.23 0.06 2.84
CA ALA A 20 0.97 -0.17 2.06
C ALA A 20 0.82 -1.38 1.12
N GLY A 21 0.28 -2.50 1.61
CA GLY A 21 -0.01 -3.68 0.78
C GLY A 21 -0.98 -3.36 -0.35
N ARG A 22 -2.04 -2.60 -0.06
CA ARG A 22 -2.98 -2.17 -1.10
C ARG A 22 -2.34 -1.19 -2.09
N ALA A 23 -1.45 -0.31 -1.63
CA ALA A 23 -0.69 0.56 -2.51
C ALA A 23 0.22 -0.24 -3.45
N ALA A 24 0.89 -1.28 -2.96
CA ALA A 24 1.71 -2.18 -3.76
C ALA A 24 0.91 -2.91 -4.85
N GLU A 25 -0.28 -3.41 -4.50
CA GLU A 25 -1.20 -4.04 -5.46
C GLU A 25 -1.62 -3.06 -6.57
N VAL A 26 -2.00 -1.83 -6.20
CA VAL A 26 -2.41 -0.79 -7.16
C VAL A 26 -1.23 -0.40 -8.08
N ILE A 27 -0.03 -0.21 -7.52
CA ILE A 27 1.17 0.10 -8.30
C ILE A 27 1.48 -1.03 -9.29
N THR A 28 1.49 -2.28 -8.82
CA THR A 28 1.72 -3.45 -9.69
C THR A 28 0.73 -3.47 -10.85
N GLN A 29 -0.57 -3.35 -10.55
CA GLN A 29 -1.62 -3.37 -11.57
C GLN A 29 -1.45 -2.22 -12.59
N VAL A 30 -1.18 -1.01 -12.12
CA VAL A 30 -1.02 0.17 -12.99
C VAL A 30 0.20 0.03 -13.89
N LEU A 31 1.32 -0.43 -13.35
CA LEU A 31 2.53 -0.67 -14.12
C LEU A 31 2.32 -1.76 -15.18
N SER A 32 1.56 -2.81 -14.86
CA SER A 32 1.23 -3.88 -15.81
C SER A 32 0.22 -3.47 -16.88
N ASP A 33 -0.82 -2.70 -16.53
CA ASP A 33 -1.93 -2.39 -17.43
C ASP A 33 -1.63 -1.24 -18.39
N ILE A 34 -0.98 -0.18 -17.90
CA ILE A 34 -0.83 1.07 -18.64
C ILE A 34 0.61 1.59 -18.72
N GLY A 35 1.54 0.96 -18.01
CA GLY A 35 2.98 1.23 -18.11
C GLY A 35 3.50 2.39 -17.25
N ILE A 36 4.83 2.48 -17.18
CA ILE A 36 5.59 3.41 -16.33
C ILE A 36 5.29 4.88 -16.69
N ASP A 37 5.23 5.23 -17.97
CA ASP A 37 5.00 6.62 -18.38
C ASP A 37 3.61 7.12 -17.95
N ARG A 38 2.58 6.27 -18.04
CA ARG A 38 1.24 6.64 -17.53
C ARG A 38 1.20 6.68 -16.01
N PHE A 39 1.89 5.76 -15.34
CA PHE A 39 2.02 5.79 -13.89
C PHE A 39 2.59 7.13 -13.40
N LEU A 40 3.67 7.60 -14.03
CA LEU A 40 4.33 8.85 -13.67
C LEU A 40 3.45 10.08 -13.85
N ASN A 41 2.61 10.10 -14.88
CA ASN A 41 1.68 11.19 -15.12
C ASN A 41 0.43 11.16 -14.22
N GLY A 42 0.30 10.13 -13.37
CA GLY A 42 -0.85 9.96 -12.49
C GLY A 42 -0.62 10.36 -11.04
N THR A 43 -1.66 10.15 -10.24
CA THR A 43 -1.69 10.47 -8.81
C THR A 43 -2.23 9.29 -8.00
N MET A 44 -1.53 8.97 -6.92
CA MET A 44 -1.95 8.01 -5.91
C MET A 44 -2.77 8.72 -4.82
N LEU A 45 -3.96 8.20 -4.53
CA LEU A 45 -4.93 8.83 -3.63
C LEU A 45 -5.34 7.88 -2.51
N VAL A 46 -5.65 8.44 -1.35
CA VAL A 46 -6.33 7.73 -0.26
C VAL A 46 -7.65 8.42 0.05
N ASP A 47 -8.78 7.74 -0.20
CA ASP A 47 -10.11 8.29 0.07
C ASP A 47 -10.48 8.27 1.57
N HIS A 48 -11.59 8.92 1.94
CA HIS A 48 -12.12 8.94 3.31
C HIS A 48 -12.49 7.55 3.87
N ARG A 49 -12.59 6.53 3.01
CA ARG A 49 -12.78 5.13 3.42
C ARG A 49 -11.45 4.40 3.54
N LEU A 50 -10.32 5.12 3.51
CA LEU A 50 -8.95 4.61 3.54
C LEU A 50 -8.69 3.61 2.41
N ARG A 51 -9.19 3.89 1.20
CA ARG A 51 -8.93 3.07 0.01
C ARG A 51 -7.88 3.75 -0.85
N VAL A 52 -6.85 3.00 -1.23
CA VAL A 52 -5.82 3.44 -2.18
C VAL A 52 -6.38 3.36 -3.60
N ARG A 53 -6.19 4.42 -4.39
CA ARG A 53 -6.58 4.49 -5.81
C ARG A 53 -5.49 5.18 -6.61
N PHE A 54 -5.43 4.84 -7.90
CA PHE A 54 -4.63 5.56 -8.88
C PHE A 54 -5.55 6.29 -9.87
N VAL A 55 -5.18 7.52 -10.24
CA VAL A 55 -5.89 8.30 -11.26
C VAL A 55 -4.87 8.84 -12.26
N SER A 56 -5.09 8.59 -13.54
CA SER A 56 -4.18 8.94 -14.65
C SER A 56 -4.32 10.38 -15.16
N CYS A 57 -5.23 11.18 -14.59
CA CYS A 57 -5.47 12.57 -14.97
C CYS A 57 -5.71 13.45 -13.75
N GLY A 58 -5.36 14.73 -13.86
CA GLY A 58 -5.66 15.78 -12.88
C GLY A 58 -7.14 16.12 -12.85
N VAL A 59 -7.98 15.16 -12.46
CA VAL A 59 -9.41 15.39 -12.20
C VAL A 59 -9.53 15.94 -10.78
N ALA A 60 -10.48 16.87 -10.59
CA ALA A 60 -10.84 17.40 -9.27
C ALA A 60 -11.03 16.24 -8.28
N ILE A 61 -10.05 16.12 -7.39
CA ILE A 61 -10.01 15.07 -6.38
C ILE A 61 -11.09 15.45 -5.36
N GLY A 62 -12.08 14.58 -5.17
CA GLY A 62 -13.07 14.75 -4.09
C GLY A 62 -12.41 14.75 -2.71
N SER A 63 -13.20 14.70 -1.63
CA SER A 63 -12.62 14.65 -0.27
C SER A 63 -11.73 13.41 -0.06
N VAL A 64 -10.42 13.60 -0.11
CA VAL A 64 -9.38 12.60 0.13
C VAL A 64 -8.58 12.94 1.39
N HIS A 65 -7.99 11.93 2.00
CA HIS A 65 -7.05 12.14 3.10
C HIS A 65 -5.68 12.59 2.61
N ALA A 66 -5.24 12.08 1.46
CA ALA A 66 -3.94 12.42 0.87
C ALA A 66 -3.93 12.14 -0.63
N ALA A 67 -3.10 12.90 -1.35
CA ALA A 67 -2.88 12.78 -2.78
C ALA A 67 -1.41 13.02 -3.11
N VAL A 68 -0.75 12.01 -3.69
CA VAL A 68 0.67 12.07 -4.04
C VAL A 68 0.81 11.85 -5.53
N ARG A 69 1.36 12.85 -6.23
CA ARG A 69 1.68 12.69 -7.65
C ARG A 69 2.82 11.71 -7.81
N SER A 70 2.69 10.75 -8.71
CA SER A 70 3.72 9.71 -8.88
C SER A 70 5.06 10.29 -9.33
N ASP A 71 5.05 11.35 -10.16
CA ASP A 71 6.26 12.04 -10.59
C ASP A 71 7.02 12.77 -9.48
N THR A 72 6.44 12.95 -8.30
CA THR A 72 7.15 13.53 -7.14
C THR A 72 7.96 12.49 -6.37
N LEU A 73 7.72 11.20 -6.63
CA LEU A 73 8.44 10.08 -6.00
C LEU A 73 9.75 9.82 -6.75
N VAL A 74 10.87 9.91 -6.04
CA VAL A 74 12.21 9.64 -6.55
C VAL A 74 12.29 8.22 -7.09
N GLN A 75 11.74 7.22 -6.38
CA GLN A 75 11.73 5.83 -6.83
C GLN A 75 10.93 5.64 -8.12
N ALA A 76 9.86 6.42 -8.33
CA ALA A 76 9.10 6.35 -9.57
C ALA A 76 9.90 6.89 -10.77
N ARG A 77 10.69 7.95 -10.57
CA ARG A 77 11.59 8.45 -11.64
C ARG A 77 12.70 7.46 -11.95
N LEU A 78 13.22 6.78 -10.94
CA LEU A 78 14.22 5.71 -11.12
C LEU A 78 13.66 4.53 -11.90
N LEU A 79 12.37 4.18 -11.72
CA LEU A 79 11.71 3.17 -12.56
C LEU A 79 11.74 3.53 -14.05
N ARG A 80 11.66 4.82 -14.40
CA ARG A 80 11.76 5.28 -15.80
C ARG A 80 13.20 5.32 -16.32
N ALA A 81 14.15 5.68 -15.46
CA ALA A 81 15.57 5.77 -15.81
C ALA A 81 16.24 4.40 -15.93
N GLY A 82 15.64 3.33 -15.39
CA GLY A 82 16.05 1.96 -15.68
C GLY A 82 15.75 1.64 -17.13
N ASP A 83 16.77 1.74 -18.00
CA ASP A 83 16.75 1.42 -19.43
C ASP A 83 15.85 0.23 -19.73
N GLY A 84 14.62 0.49 -20.24
CA GLY A 84 13.77 -0.33 -21.12
C GLY A 84 13.66 -1.85 -20.92
N SER A 85 14.29 -2.38 -19.88
CA SER A 85 14.61 -3.77 -19.67
C SER A 85 13.76 -4.18 -18.49
N LEU A 86 12.48 -4.33 -18.81
CA LEU A 86 11.54 -5.15 -18.05
C LEU A 86 12.02 -6.61 -17.92
N ALA A 87 13.22 -6.95 -18.41
CA ALA A 87 13.97 -8.15 -18.07
C ALA A 87 14.73 -8.05 -16.72
N LEU A 88 14.40 -7.06 -15.87
CA LEU A 88 14.66 -7.17 -14.44
C LEU A 88 13.96 -8.42 -13.92
N ALA A 89 14.73 -9.36 -13.35
CA ALA A 89 14.20 -10.53 -12.68
C ALA A 89 13.04 -10.10 -11.75
N ALA A 90 11.97 -10.88 -11.68
CA ALA A 90 10.74 -10.53 -10.94
C ALA A 90 11.03 -10.03 -9.51
N GLN A 91 12.09 -10.54 -8.88
CA GLN A 91 12.56 -10.14 -7.56
C GLN A 91 13.11 -8.71 -7.49
N ALA A 92 13.82 -8.24 -8.52
CA ALA A 92 14.32 -6.87 -8.59
C ALA A 92 13.17 -5.87 -8.78
N LEU A 93 12.16 -6.21 -9.60
CA LEU A 93 10.94 -5.42 -9.74
C LEU A 93 10.17 -5.34 -8.42
N GLN A 94 10.02 -6.47 -7.71
CA GLN A 94 9.38 -6.49 -6.38
C GLN A 94 10.09 -5.59 -5.37
N GLN A 95 11.43 -5.58 -5.37
CA GLN A 95 12.21 -4.69 -4.50
C GLN A 95 12.02 -3.21 -4.86
N GLN A 96 11.96 -2.88 -6.14
CA GLN A 96 11.68 -1.51 -6.59
C GLN A 96 10.27 -1.06 -6.19
N ILE A 97 9.27 -1.92 -6.35
CA ILE A 97 7.90 -1.66 -5.91
C ILE A 97 7.84 -1.47 -4.40
N ALA A 98 8.56 -2.28 -3.61
CA ALA A 98 8.61 -2.12 -2.15
C ALA A 98 9.18 -0.75 -1.75
N ARG A 99 10.30 -0.33 -2.35
CA ARG A 99 10.89 1.00 -2.10
C ARG A 99 9.97 2.14 -2.52
N LEU A 100 9.30 2.00 -3.65
CA LEU A 100 8.31 2.96 -4.12
C LEU A 100 7.13 3.08 -3.16
N VAL A 101 6.66 1.95 -2.61
CA VAL A 101 5.59 1.92 -1.61
C VAL A 101 6.03 2.57 -0.31
N GLU A 102 7.26 2.34 0.15
CA GLU A 102 7.81 3.01 1.34
C GLU A 102 7.84 4.54 1.17
N GLU A 103 8.33 5.01 0.03
CA GLU A 103 8.36 6.44 -0.29
C GLU A 103 6.95 7.04 -0.39
N LEU A 104 6.05 6.35 -1.10
CA LEU A 104 4.65 6.74 -1.21
C LEU A 104 3.97 6.81 0.16
N MET A 105 4.18 5.81 1.02
CA MET A 105 3.59 5.79 2.35
C MET A 105 4.12 6.93 3.22
N ALA A 106 5.41 7.23 3.16
CA ALA A 106 5.98 8.40 3.84
C ALA A 106 5.33 9.71 3.36
N ALA A 107 5.15 9.87 2.04
CA ALA A 107 4.49 11.02 1.45
C ALA A 107 2.98 11.11 1.79
N LEU A 108 2.27 10.00 1.84
CA LEU A 108 0.85 9.97 2.23
C LEU A 108 0.68 10.31 3.72
N LEU A 109 1.55 9.79 4.58
CA LEU A 109 1.53 10.05 6.02
C LEU A 109 1.86 11.52 6.33
N SER A 110 2.77 12.16 5.60
CA SER A 110 3.10 13.58 5.83
C SER A 110 1.91 14.50 5.55
N GLN A 111 1.01 14.13 4.64
CA GLN A 111 -0.15 14.94 4.26
C GLN A 111 -1.37 14.80 5.17
N SER A 112 -1.46 13.76 6.02
CA SER A 112 -2.70 13.46 6.75
C SER A 112 -2.49 12.99 8.19
N ASP A 113 -3.01 13.75 9.15
CA ASP A 113 -3.06 13.34 10.56
C ASP A 113 -3.88 12.06 10.75
N THR A 114 -4.96 11.88 9.98
CA THR A 114 -5.79 10.67 10.04
C THR A 114 -4.99 9.42 9.63
N LEU A 115 -4.15 9.53 8.61
CA LEU A 115 -3.29 8.41 8.19
C LEU A 115 -2.17 8.15 9.20
N ARG A 116 -1.59 9.21 9.79
CA ARG A 116 -0.60 9.08 10.87
C ARG A 116 -1.16 8.44 12.13
N ALA A 117 -2.43 8.67 12.43
CA ALA A 117 -3.13 8.06 13.56
C ALA A 117 -3.40 6.55 13.37
N LEU A 118 -3.27 6.02 12.15
CA LEU A 118 -3.41 4.57 11.92
C LEU A 118 -2.28 3.81 12.63
N PRO A 119 -2.57 2.64 13.23
CA PRO A 119 -1.53 1.85 13.88
C PRO A 119 -0.43 1.49 12.87
N PRO A 120 0.86 1.84 13.13
CA PRO A 120 1.96 1.24 12.43
C PRO A 120 1.96 -0.24 12.83
N HIS A 121 1.96 -1.16 11.87
CA HIS A 121 1.98 -2.57 12.22
C HIS A 121 3.34 -2.89 12.86
N ARG A 122 3.40 -2.87 14.20
CA ARG A 122 4.45 -3.59 14.92
C ARG A 122 4.15 -5.06 14.73
N TYR A 123 5.09 -5.86 14.24
CA TYR A 123 5.09 -7.30 14.50
C TYR A 123 5.16 -7.47 16.02
N ARG A 124 4.01 -7.43 16.69
CA ARG A 124 3.91 -7.77 18.12
C ARG A 124 3.38 -9.18 18.16
N TYR A 125 4.29 -10.09 18.47
CA TYR A 125 4.22 -11.42 19.09
C TYR A 125 2.96 -11.82 19.91
N GLY A 126 1.75 -11.36 19.61
CA GLY A 126 0.55 -11.56 20.43
C GLY A 126 -0.13 -12.93 20.29
N ILE A 127 0.41 -13.82 19.44
CA ILE A 127 -0.06 -15.20 19.29
C ILE A 127 0.97 -16.18 19.88
N ALA A 128 2.27 -15.90 19.78
CA ALA A 128 3.31 -16.71 20.38
C ALA A 128 3.29 -16.64 21.93
N GLU A 129 3.01 -15.46 22.49
CA GLU A 129 2.98 -15.26 23.95
C GLU A 129 1.75 -15.92 24.61
N ARG A 130 0.59 -15.92 23.92
CA ARG A 130 -0.62 -16.62 24.39
C ARG A 130 -0.50 -18.15 24.37
N HIS A 131 0.33 -18.71 23.48
CA HIS A 131 0.62 -20.14 23.48
C HIS A 131 1.67 -20.55 24.52
N ALA A 132 2.58 -19.64 24.91
CA ALA A 132 3.55 -19.88 25.97
C ALA A 132 2.88 -19.86 27.37
N GLU A 133 1.98 -18.91 27.64
CA GLU A 133 1.25 -18.85 28.92
C GLU A 133 0.31 -20.05 29.14
N ARG A 134 -0.35 -20.54 28.08
CA ARG A 134 -1.21 -21.74 28.17
C ARG A 134 -0.43 -23.03 28.45
N ARG A 135 0.83 -23.14 28.01
CA ARG A 135 1.69 -24.30 28.31
C ARG A 135 2.26 -24.25 29.73
N ALA A 136 2.55 -23.06 30.26
CA ALA A 136 2.99 -22.90 31.64
C ALA A 136 1.87 -23.19 32.66
N ALA A 137 0.62 -22.85 32.33
CA ALA A 137 -0.54 -23.13 33.19
C ALA A 137 -1.01 -24.60 33.15
N ALA A 138 -0.63 -25.37 32.13
CA ALA A 138 -0.95 -26.79 31.99
C ALA A 138 0.14 -27.72 32.59
N SER A 139 1.18 -27.16 33.20
CA SER A 139 2.29 -27.88 33.83
C SER A 139 2.38 -27.60 35.35
N LYS A 140 1.27 -27.23 35.97
CA LYS A 140 1.03 -27.28 37.42
C LYS A 140 -0.11 -28.25 37.67
#